data_AF-A0A7C1EAK0-F1
#
_entry.id   AF-A0A7C1EAK0-F1
#
_cell.length_a   1.000
_cell.length_b   1.000
_cell.length_c   1.000
_cell.angle_alpha   90.00
_cell.angle_beta   90.00
_cell.angle_gamma   90.00
#
_symmetry.space_group_name_H-M   'P 1'
#
loop_
_entity.id
_entity.type
_entity.pdbx_description
1 polymer ?
#
loop_
_entity_poly.entity_id
_entity_poly.type
_entity_poly.pdbx_seq_one_letter_code
_entity_poly.pdbx_strand_id
1 'polypeptide(L)'
;TALSVIGFPVRQVPDAVMTDILRGGIDKMHEAGVSVIGGHSINDSQLKAGFAVTGVVDKHRIFTNAGVKPDDVLILTKPLGTGIVAFAAQIRKAAAQSLQAAAKSMTQLNKIAAELMIQHNAHACTDVTGFSLMGHLAEMALRSGVDVEVCWDRIPLLDGVLDYVAAGILPGGIERNKESCGHAVSRDAEVSELMEDMLYDPQTSGGLLIAVRPDNAEALLKSLHNAGVTAAAIIGRAAASGTGRIHLKTDHTRTQPDPVKSAERAVARQSTPHPVQSAESAAAALECCCPSTTASPPVGTEATFQQFLASAGRPGRLDAVTKQAVNIALSVLTRCEPCLKIHLKKAQKMGFSQAEIDDAAWLGIAFGGSPAMMFYKQLSDKAKDKG
;
A
#
# COMPACT_ATOMS: atom_id res chain seq x y z
N THR A 1 -11.17 14.79 15.59
CA THR A 1 -10.83 15.81 14.56
C THR A 1 -9.81 15.23 13.61
N ALA A 2 -9.59 15.86 12.45
CA ALA A 2 -8.57 15.44 11.49
C ALA A 2 -7.81 16.63 10.89
N LEU A 3 -6.54 16.40 10.52
CA LEU A 3 -5.68 17.32 9.77
C LEU A 3 -5.24 16.64 8.47
N SER A 4 -5.40 17.29 7.32
CA SER A 4 -4.93 16.73 6.04
C SER A 4 -3.40 16.76 5.94
N VAL A 5 -2.83 15.74 5.32
CA VAL A 5 -1.41 15.63 5.02
C VAL A 5 -1.26 15.36 3.52
N ILE A 6 -0.65 16.29 2.80
CA ILE A 6 -0.56 16.22 1.33
C ILE A 6 0.87 16.46 0.86
N GLY A 7 1.39 15.54 0.04
CA GLY A 7 2.51 15.77 -0.85
C GLY A 7 2.00 15.78 -2.28
N PHE A 8 2.15 16.88 -3.01
CA PHE A 8 1.55 17.02 -4.34
C PHE A 8 2.51 17.64 -5.36
N PRO A 9 2.62 17.09 -6.58
CA PRO A 9 3.50 17.62 -7.62
C PRO A 9 2.85 18.83 -8.33
N VAL A 10 2.82 19.97 -7.66
CA VAL A 10 2.12 21.22 -8.10
C VAL A 10 2.55 21.73 -9.48
N ARG A 11 3.71 21.28 -9.99
CA ARG A 11 4.22 21.64 -11.33
C ARG A 11 3.87 20.65 -12.43
N GLN A 12 3.36 19.47 -12.08
CA GLN A 12 3.11 18.37 -13.04
C GLN A 12 1.64 17.98 -13.10
N VAL A 13 0.90 18.16 -12.01
CA VAL A 13 -0.51 17.77 -11.90
C VAL A 13 -1.36 19.01 -11.62
N PRO A 14 -2.50 19.20 -12.31
CA PRO A 14 -3.37 20.35 -12.09
C PRO A 14 -3.94 20.41 -10.66
N ASP A 15 -4.08 21.63 -10.13
CA ASP A 15 -4.64 21.89 -8.78
C ASP A 15 -6.07 21.35 -8.61
N ALA A 16 -6.84 21.22 -9.70
CA ALA A 16 -8.16 20.59 -9.69
C ALA A 16 -8.11 19.16 -9.13
N VAL A 17 -7.04 18.40 -9.43
CA VAL A 17 -6.88 17.03 -8.92
C VAL A 17 -6.65 17.04 -7.40
N MET A 18 -5.87 18.00 -6.88
CA MET A 18 -5.71 18.17 -5.43
C MET A 18 -7.04 18.53 -4.76
N THR A 19 -7.82 19.40 -5.40
CA THR A 19 -9.16 19.79 -4.92
C THR A 19 -10.09 18.58 -4.85
N ASP A 20 -10.07 17.71 -5.87
CA ASP A 20 -10.88 16.50 -5.92
C ASP A 20 -10.50 15.49 -4.83
N ILE A 21 -9.20 15.30 -4.60
CA ILE A 21 -8.68 14.45 -3.53
C ILE A 21 -9.12 14.97 -2.16
N LEU A 22 -8.95 16.26 -1.91
CA LEU A 22 -9.36 16.91 -0.66
C LEU A 22 -10.87 16.79 -0.45
N ARG A 23 -11.67 17.07 -1.48
CA ARG A 23 -13.13 16.94 -1.43
C ARG A 23 -13.56 15.52 -1.06
N GLY A 24 -13.04 14.51 -1.75
CA GLY A 24 -13.37 13.11 -1.44
C GLY A 24 -12.95 12.71 -0.01
N GLY A 25 -11.79 13.17 0.45
CA GLY A 25 -11.34 12.95 1.82
C GLY A 25 -12.21 13.64 2.87
N ILE A 26 -12.61 14.89 2.62
CA ILE A 26 -13.51 15.66 3.49
C ILE A 26 -14.89 15.01 3.54
N ASP A 27 -15.45 14.59 2.41
CA ASP A 27 -16.75 13.91 2.35
C ASP A 27 -16.72 12.62 3.19
N LYS A 28 -15.62 11.85 3.12
CA LYS A 28 -15.46 10.64 3.93
C LYS A 28 -15.28 10.93 5.42
N MET A 29 -14.56 12.00 5.77
CA MET A 29 -14.45 12.45 7.17
C MET A 29 -15.79 12.93 7.72
N HIS A 30 -16.59 13.62 6.89
CA HIS A 30 -17.94 14.03 7.25
C HIS A 30 -18.86 12.83 7.50
N GLU A 31 -18.82 11.79 6.65
CA GLU A 31 -19.53 10.53 6.89
C GLU A 31 -19.12 9.87 8.22
N ALA A 32 -17.85 9.96 8.59
CA ALA A 32 -17.33 9.47 9.86
C ALA A 32 -17.71 10.35 11.07
N GLY A 33 -18.33 11.52 10.86
CA GLY A 33 -18.62 12.49 11.91
C GLY A 33 -17.38 13.24 12.41
N VAL A 34 -16.35 13.38 11.57
CA VAL A 34 -15.06 13.98 11.91
C VAL A 34 -14.88 15.31 11.16
N SER A 35 -14.66 16.39 11.91
CA SER A 35 -14.29 17.68 11.32
C SER A 35 -12.83 17.71 10.89
N VAL A 36 -12.58 18.08 9.64
CA VAL A 36 -11.24 18.44 9.12
C VAL A 36 -10.99 19.90 9.49
N ILE A 37 -10.02 20.15 10.37
CA ILE A 37 -9.79 21.49 10.98
C ILE A 37 -8.58 22.22 10.39
N GLY A 38 -8.01 21.69 9.31
CA GLY A 38 -6.83 22.23 8.64
C GLY A 38 -5.96 21.11 8.09
N GLY A 39 -4.69 21.43 7.87
CA GLY A 39 -3.70 20.46 7.41
C GLY A 39 -2.40 21.09 6.97
N HIS A 40 -1.53 20.28 6.39
CA HIS A 40 -0.26 20.71 5.82
C HIS A 40 -0.03 20.07 4.46
N SER A 41 0.43 20.87 3.50
CA SER A 41 0.77 20.42 2.16
C SER A 41 2.20 20.82 1.79
N ILE A 42 2.92 19.92 1.13
CA ILE A 42 4.26 20.16 0.59
C ILE A 42 4.29 19.87 -0.91
N ASN A 43 5.17 20.57 -1.63
CA ASN A 43 5.50 20.20 -3.00
C ASN A 43 6.34 18.92 -2.97
N ASP A 44 5.86 17.88 -3.65
CA ASP A 44 6.49 16.56 -3.68
C ASP A 44 6.42 16.01 -5.10
N SER A 45 7.46 15.31 -5.56
CA SER A 45 7.48 14.69 -6.89
C SER A 45 6.50 13.52 -7.02
N GLN A 46 6.04 12.95 -5.91
CA GLN A 46 5.05 11.89 -5.87
C GLN A 46 3.84 12.28 -5.04
N LEU A 47 2.66 12.03 -5.61
CA LEU A 47 1.39 12.28 -4.94
C LEU A 47 1.22 11.37 -3.73
N LYS A 48 1.00 11.99 -2.56
CA LYS A 48 0.68 11.33 -1.28
C LYS A 48 -0.44 12.14 -0.63
N ALA A 49 -1.49 11.48 -0.18
CA ALA A 49 -2.59 12.15 0.51
C ALA A 49 -3.09 11.26 1.65
N GLY A 50 -3.40 11.89 2.78
CA GLY A 50 -3.93 11.21 3.95
C GLY A 50 -4.35 12.21 5.02
N PHE A 51 -4.64 11.68 6.21
CA PHE A 51 -5.07 12.47 7.34
C PHE A 51 -4.40 12.00 8.63
N ALA A 52 -4.03 12.93 9.48
CA ALA A 52 -3.78 12.67 10.89
C ALA A 52 -5.11 12.80 11.64
N VAL A 53 -5.55 11.72 12.31
CA VAL A 53 -6.87 11.65 12.96
C VAL A 53 -6.70 11.52 14.46
N THR A 54 -7.47 12.31 15.21
CA THR A 54 -7.57 12.22 16.68
C THR A 54 -8.97 11.77 17.08
N GLY A 55 -9.03 10.67 17.81
CA GLY A 55 -10.24 10.10 18.40
C GLY A 55 -10.13 9.95 19.91
N VAL A 56 -11.27 9.69 20.56
CA VAL A 56 -11.36 9.38 21.98
C VAL A 56 -11.93 7.98 22.15
N VAL A 57 -11.45 7.25 23.15
CA VAL A 57 -11.92 5.90 23.48
C VAL A 57 -12.10 5.79 24.98
N ASP A 58 -13.15 5.08 25.40
CA ASP A 58 -13.27 4.65 26.79
C ASP A 58 -12.15 3.65 27.10
N LYS A 59 -11.36 3.91 28.14
CA LYS A 59 -10.23 3.07 28.55
C LYS A 59 -10.61 1.62 28.84
N HIS A 60 -11.88 1.35 29.14
CA HIS A 60 -12.41 0.01 29.37
C HIS A 60 -12.94 -0.68 28.10
N ARG A 61 -12.95 0.03 26.97
CA ARG A 61 -13.43 -0.44 25.65
C ARG A 61 -12.33 -0.36 24.59
N ILE A 62 -11.08 -0.59 25.01
CA ILE A 62 -9.92 -0.68 24.11
C ILE A 62 -9.75 -2.14 23.71
N PHE A 63 -9.86 -2.41 22.42
CA PHE A 63 -9.59 -3.71 21.82
C PHE A 63 -8.23 -3.63 21.14
N THR A 64 -7.32 -4.51 21.54
CA THR A 64 -5.99 -4.59 20.95
C THR A 64 -5.94 -5.76 19.96
N ASN A 65 -4.84 -5.86 19.23
CA ASN A 65 -4.50 -7.05 18.45
C ASN A 65 -3.94 -8.19 19.33
N ALA A 66 -3.97 -8.09 20.66
CA ALA A 66 -3.31 -8.99 21.61
C ALA A 66 -4.27 -9.50 22.69
N GLY A 67 -5.39 -10.08 22.27
CA GLY A 67 -6.44 -10.56 23.18
C GLY A 67 -7.24 -11.75 22.66
N VAL A 68 -6.78 -12.39 21.58
CA VAL A 68 -7.45 -13.58 21.04
C VAL A 68 -7.38 -14.69 22.09
N LYS A 69 -8.51 -15.32 22.39
CA LYS A 69 -8.59 -16.44 23.33
C LYS A 69 -8.74 -17.75 22.59
N PRO A 70 -8.34 -18.88 23.21
CA PRO A 70 -8.68 -20.19 22.68
C PRO A 70 -10.17 -20.31 22.35
N ASP A 71 -10.46 -20.98 21.24
CA ASP A 71 -11.79 -21.18 20.67
C ASP A 71 -12.48 -19.92 20.10
N ASP A 72 -11.88 -18.73 20.17
CA ASP A 72 -12.46 -17.55 19.54
C ASP A 72 -12.69 -17.77 18.04
N VAL A 73 -13.85 -17.35 17.56
CA VAL A 73 -14.19 -17.34 16.14
C VAL A 73 -13.65 -16.06 15.51
N LEU A 74 -13.08 -16.19 14.31
CA LEU A 74 -12.50 -15.09 13.54
C LEU A 74 -13.48 -14.62 12.47
N ILE A 75 -13.86 -13.34 12.51
CA ILE A 75 -14.73 -12.70 11.53
C ILE A 75 -13.95 -11.64 10.76
N LEU A 76 -13.97 -11.73 9.42
CA LEU A 76 -13.45 -10.70 8.53
C LEU A 76 -14.61 -9.92 7.94
N THR A 77 -14.56 -8.59 7.98
CA THR A 77 -15.71 -7.72 7.67
C THR A 77 -15.74 -7.14 6.26
N LYS A 78 -14.66 -7.27 5.50
CA LYS A 78 -14.59 -6.86 4.09
C LYS A 78 -13.92 -7.94 3.25
N PRO A 79 -14.24 -8.02 1.95
CA PRO A 79 -13.60 -8.98 1.06
C PRO A 79 -12.13 -8.60 0.80
N LEU A 80 -11.30 -9.60 0.54
CA LEU A 80 -9.90 -9.42 0.11
C LEU A 80 -9.78 -9.21 -1.39
N GLY A 81 -8.60 -8.77 -1.81
CA GLY A 81 -8.18 -8.69 -3.22
C GLY A 81 -8.06 -7.28 -3.78
N THR A 82 -8.09 -6.25 -2.92
CA THR A 82 -7.97 -4.85 -3.39
C THR A 82 -6.61 -4.59 -4.03
N GLY A 83 -5.52 -5.19 -3.53
CA GLY A 83 -4.18 -5.04 -4.10
C GLY A 83 -4.07 -5.73 -5.46
N ILE A 84 -4.61 -6.94 -5.59
CA ILE A 84 -4.69 -7.68 -6.86
C ILE A 84 -5.50 -6.90 -7.90
N VAL A 85 -6.69 -6.39 -7.55
CA VAL A 85 -7.51 -5.59 -8.46
C VAL A 85 -6.81 -4.28 -8.86
N ALA A 86 -6.17 -3.60 -7.92
CA ALA A 86 -5.41 -2.39 -8.20
C ALA A 86 -4.24 -2.66 -9.16
N PHE A 87 -3.51 -3.76 -8.96
CA PHE A 87 -2.43 -4.16 -9.85
C PHE A 87 -2.95 -4.56 -11.24
N ALA A 88 -4.05 -5.32 -11.31
CA ALA A 88 -4.73 -5.63 -12.56
C ALA A 88 -5.13 -4.34 -13.31
N ALA A 89 -5.58 -3.30 -12.60
CA ALA A 89 -5.90 -2.01 -13.20
C ALA A 89 -4.65 -1.27 -13.70
N GLN A 90 -3.54 -1.30 -12.95
CA GLN A 90 -2.26 -0.70 -13.37
C GLN A 90 -1.74 -1.29 -14.68
N ILE A 91 -1.93 -2.60 -14.89
CA ILE A 91 -1.56 -3.29 -16.14
C ILE A 91 -2.69 -3.33 -17.18
N ARG A 92 -3.78 -2.58 -16.96
CA ARG A 92 -4.95 -2.47 -17.85
C ARG A 92 -5.68 -3.79 -18.14
N LYS A 93 -5.68 -4.72 -17.19
CA LYS A 93 -6.38 -6.01 -17.24
C LYS A 93 -7.61 -6.10 -16.32
N ALA A 94 -7.82 -5.13 -15.43
CA ALA A 94 -8.99 -5.14 -14.55
C ALA A 94 -10.29 -4.84 -15.30
N ALA A 95 -11.32 -5.65 -15.06
CA ALA A 95 -12.68 -5.33 -15.44
C ALA A 95 -13.17 -4.10 -14.65
N ALA A 96 -13.95 -3.22 -15.31
CA ALA A 96 -14.49 -2.01 -14.69
C ALA A 96 -15.32 -2.30 -13.43
N GLN A 97 -16.08 -3.40 -13.44
CA GLN A 97 -16.88 -3.86 -12.30
C GLN A 97 -16.00 -4.24 -11.11
N SER A 98 -14.86 -4.92 -11.33
CA SER A 98 -13.91 -5.25 -10.26
C SER A 98 -13.33 -3.99 -9.63
N LEU A 99 -12.94 -3.00 -10.45
CA LEU A 99 -12.41 -1.73 -9.96
C LEU A 99 -13.46 -0.94 -9.15
N GLN A 100 -14.70 -0.91 -9.62
CA GLN A 100 -15.81 -0.28 -8.90
C GLN A 100 -16.11 -0.99 -7.57
N ALA A 101 -16.11 -2.33 -7.55
CA ALA A 101 -16.29 -3.11 -6.33
C ALA A 101 -15.15 -2.89 -5.33
N ALA A 102 -13.90 -2.83 -5.79
CA ALA A 102 -12.76 -2.50 -4.96
C ALA A 102 -12.88 -1.08 -4.39
N ALA A 103 -13.19 -0.07 -5.21
CA ALA A 103 -13.40 1.30 -4.75
C ALA A 103 -14.54 1.40 -3.73
N LYS A 104 -15.65 0.70 -3.95
CA LYS A 104 -16.77 0.64 -2.99
C LYS A 104 -16.34 0.02 -1.65
N SER A 105 -15.61 -1.09 -1.69
CA SER A 105 -15.07 -1.75 -0.48
C SER A 105 -14.10 -0.84 0.28
N MET A 106 -13.13 -0.23 -0.43
CA MET A 106 -12.12 0.66 0.17
C MET A 106 -12.73 1.94 0.75
N THR A 107 -13.82 2.45 0.18
CA THR A 107 -14.47 3.67 0.68
C THR A 107 -15.52 3.41 1.76
N GLN A 108 -15.88 2.16 2.06
CA GLN A 108 -16.76 1.83 3.17
C GLN A 108 -16.05 2.03 4.51
N LEU A 109 -16.66 2.78 5.44
CA LEU A 109 -16.11 2.95 6.79
C LEU A 109 -16.24 1.65 7.61
N ASN A 110 -15.22 1.37 8.44
CA ASN A 110 -15.27 0.29 9.44
C ASN A 110 -16.11 0.64 10.68
N LYS A 111 -16.79 1.80 10.69
CA LYS A 111 -17.56 2.33 11.84
C LYS A 111 -18.61 1.35 12.37
N ILE A 112 -19.48 0.86 11.50
CA ILE A 112 -20.57 -0.06 11.88
C ILE A 112 -20.00 -1.35 12.47
N ALA A 113 -18.96 -1.91 11.83
CA ALA A 113 -18.30 -3.11 12.33
C ALA A 113 -17.67 -2.89 13.71
N ALA A 114 -17.01 -1.74 13.92
CA ALA A 114 -16.42 -1.37 15.19
C ALA A 114 -17.49 -1.16 16.29
N GLU A 115 -18.64 -0.58 15.99
CA GLU A 115 -19.73 -0.42 16.96
C GLU A 115 -20.32 -1.77 17.37
N LEU A 116 -20.57 -2.65 16.39
CA LEU A 116 -21.18 -3.97 16.62
C LEU A 116 -20.23 -4.93 17.34
N MET A 117 -18.92 -4.94 17.03
CA MET A 117 -17.98 -5.83 17.72
C MET A 117 -17.93 -5.55 19.23
N ILE A 118 -18.14 -4.29 19.63
CA ILE A 118 -18.17 -3.91 21.04
C ILE A 118 -19.45 -4.40 21.70
N GLN A 119 -20.60 -4.26 21.03
CA GLN A 119 -21.89 -4.76 21.54
C GLN A 119 -21.89 -6.27 21.76
N HIS A 120 -21.13 -7.00 20.92
CA HIS A 120 -20.99 -8.45 20.99
C HIS A 120 -19.79 -8.93 21.83
N ASN A 121 -19.15 -8.03 22.58
CA ASN A 121 -18.02 -8.34 23.47
C ASN A 121 -16.89 -9.10 22.78
N ALA A 122 -16.39 -8.59 21.65
CA ALA A 122 -15.19 -9.11 21.01
C ALA A 122 -14.01 -9.19 22.01
N HIS A 123 -13.04 -10.06 21.76
CA HIS A 123 -11.86 -10.18 22.60
C HIS A 123 -10.66 -9.45 22.02
N ALA A 124 -10.52 -9.43 20.69
CA ALA A 124 -9.46 -8.73 20.00
C ALA A 124 -9.95 -8.24 18.62
N CYS A 125 -9.27 -7.21 18.11
CA CYS A 125 -9.53 -6.68 16.79
C CYS A 125 -8.27 -6.07 16.20
N THR A 126 -8.10 -6.19 14.89
CA THR A 126 -7.21 -5.37 14.07
C THR A 126 -7.90 -5.05 12.75
N ASP A 127 -7.35 -4.14 11.96
CA ASP A 127 -7.75 -3.93 10.56
C ASP A 127 -6.79 -4.64 9.60
N VAL A 128 -7.32 -5.26 8.55
CA VAL A 128 -6.51 -5.92 7.52
C VAL A 128 -6.12 -4.89 6.47
N THR A 129 -4.84 -4.53 6.44
CA THR A 129 -4.28 -3.50 5.55
C THR A 129 -3.08 -3.98 4.73
N GLY A 130 -2.02 -3.17 4.59
CA GLY A 130 -0.89 -3.41 3.69
C GLY A 130 -0.09 -4.68 3.98
N PHE A 131 -0.13 -5.16 5.23
CA PHE A 131 0.51 -6.42 5.62
C PHE A 131 -0.34 -7.67 5.36
N SER A 132 -1.46 -7.54 4.65
CA SER A 132 -2.37 -8.63 4.26
C SER A 132 -3.10 -9.31 5.42
N LEU A 133 -4.00 -10.24 5.09
CA LEU A 133 -4.70 -11.04 6.11
C LEU A 133 -3.70 -11.88 6.91
N MET A 134 -2.76 -12.55 6.24
CA MET A 134 -1.81 -13.44 6.90
C MET A 134 -0.88 -12.69 7.85
N GLY A 135 -0.37 -11.52 7.46
CA GLY A 135 0.52 -10.74 8.33
C GLY A 135 -0.18 -10.23 9.58
N HIS A 136 -1.38 -9.64 9.42
CA HIS A 136 -2.17 -9.15 10.55
C HIS A 136 -2.64 -10.28 11.48
N LEU A 137 -3.07 -11.42 10.91
CA LEU A 137 -3.47 -12.57 11.70
C LEU A 137 -2.28 -13.23 12.41
N ALA A 138 -1.10 -13.29 11.79
CA ALA A 138 0.10 -13.85 12.41
C ALA A 138 0.51 -13.02 13.62
N GLU A 139 0.43 -11.68 13.52
CA GLU A 139 0.68 -10.79 14.65
C GLU A 139 -0.35 -11.00 15.76
N MET A 140 -1.65 -11.12 15.43
CA MET A 140 -2.69 -11.38 16.41
C MET A 140 -2.48 -12.70 17.15
N ALA A 141 -2.20 -13.77 16.42
CA ALA A 141 -1.96 -15.11 16.95
C ALA A 141 -0.73 -15.13 17.87
N LEU A 142 0.39 -14.58 17.40
CA LEU A 142 1.64 -14.50 18.16
C LEU A 142 1.49 -13.70 19.46
N ARG A 143 0.89 -12.50 19.40
CA ARG A 143 0.73 -11.64 20.59
C ARG A 143 -0.25 -12.21 21.61
N SER A 144 -1.19 -13.02 21.15
CA SER A 144 -2.20 -13.66 22.01
C SER A 144 -1.76 -15.04 22.50
N GLY A 145 -0.64 -15.58 22.01
CA GLY A 145 -0.13 -16.90 22.41
C GLY A 145 -1.07 -18.03 22.02
N VAL A 146 -1.70 -17.95 20.84
CA VAL A 146 -2.62 -18.96 20.30
C VAL A 146 -2.18 -19.35 18.89
N ASP A 147 -2.45 -20.58 18.50
CA ASP A 147 -2.45 -20.94 17.09
C ASP A 147 -3.85 -20.72 16.51
N VAL A 148 -3.98 -20.56 15.19
CA VAL A 148 -5.25 -20.27 14.52
C VAL A 148 -5.46 -21.18 13.32
N GLU A 149 -6.71 -21.58 13.11
CA GLU A 149 -7.14 -22.32 11.93
C GLU A 149 -7.99 -21.41 11.04
N VAL A 150 -7.63 -21.30 9.77
CA VAL A 150 -8.34 -20.48 8.79
C VAL A 150 -8.83 -21.37 7.66
N CYS A 151 -10.09 -21.23 7.25
CA CYS A 151 -10.64 -21.93 6.10
C CYS A 151 -10.60 -21.01 4.88
N TRP A 152 -9.76 -21.33 3.89
CA TRP A 152 -9.57 -20.47 2.72
C TRP A 152 -10.87 -20.32 1.89
N ASP A 153 -11.71 -21.36 1.85
CA ASP A 153 -12.99 -21.37 1.13
C ASP A 153 -13.98 -20.33 1.67
N ARG A 154 -13.86 -19.98 2.96
CA ARG A 154 -14.77 -19.06 3.66
C ARG A 154 -14.31 -17.61 3.62
N ILE A 155 -13.11 -17.34 3.13
CA ILE A 155 -12.57 -15.98 3.05
C ILE A 155 -13.37 -15.19 2.00
N PRO A 156 -13.99 -14.07 2.34
CA PRO A 156 -14.73 -13.24 1.38
C PRO A 156 -13.72 -12.61 0.41
N LEU A 157 -14.01 -12.67 -0.89
CA LEU A 157 -13.15 -12.15 -1.96
C LEU A 157 -13.94 -11.17 -2.83
N LEU A 158 -13.24 -10.19 -3.40
CA LEU A 158 -13.83 -9.34 -4.43
C LEU A 158 -14.05 -10.14 -5.72
N ASP A 159 -15.13 -9.81 -6.43
CA ASP A 159 -15.46 -10.47 -7.69
C ASP A 159 -14.34 -10.31 -8.74
N GLY A 160 -13.95 -11.45 -9.31
CA GLY A 160 -12.89 -11.55 -10.31
C GLY A 160 -11.47 -11.75 -9.74
N VAL A 161 -11.28 -11.67 -8.42
CA VAL A 161 -9.94 -11.88 -7.82
C VAL A 161 -9.39 -13.26 -8.16
N LEU A 162 -10.19 -14.32 -8.04
CA LEU A 162 -9.75 -15.68 -8.39
C LEU A 162 -9.35 -15.80 -9.86
N ASP A 163 -10.04 -15.10 -10.76
CA ASP A 163 -9.70 -15.08 -12.19
C ASP A 163 -8.33 -14.41 -12.42
N TYR A 164 -8.06 -13.30 -11.71
CA TYR A 164 -6.77 -12.60 -11.78
C TYR A 164 -5.63 -13.44 -11.21
N VAL A 165 -5.84 -14.07 -10.05
CA VAL A 165 -4.86 -14.97 -9.41
C VAL A 165 -4.52 -16.14 -10.32
N ALA A 166 -5.54 -16.78 -10.90
CA ALA A 166 -5.33 -17.89 -11.83
C ALA A 166 -4.60 -17.47 -13.12
N ALA A 167 -4.74 -16.22 -13.54
CA ALA A 167 -3.98 -15.62 -14.64
C ALA A 167 -2.56 -15.14 -14.22
N GLY A 168 -2.12 -15.41 -12.99
CA GLY A 168 -0.81 -14.99 -12.47
C GLY A 168 -0.69 -13.48 -12.20
N ILE A 169 -1.80 -12.77 -12.08
CA ILE A 169 -1.82 -11.32 -11.83
C ILE A 169 -1.74 -11.09 -10.32
N LEU A 170 -0.51 -11.06 -9.81
CA LEU A 170 -0.21 -10.89 -8.39
C LEU A 170 0.72 -9.67 -8.20
N PRO A 171 0.40 -8.71 -7.32
CA PRO A 171 1.30 -7.60 -7.02
C PRO A 171 2.53 -8.09 -6.25
N GLY A 172 3.70 -7.49 -6.48
CA GLY A 172 4.92 -7.78 -5.71
C GLY A 172 4.86 -7.41 -4.21
N GLY A 173 3.73 -6.93 -3.71
CA GLY A 173 3.48 -6.83 -2.27
C GLY A 173 3.19 -8.19 -1.62
N ILE A 174 2.64 -9.15 -2.39
CA ILE A 174 2.36 -10.52 -1.94
C ILE A 174 3.65 -11.23 -1.53
N GLU A 175 4.66 -11.19 -2.40
CA GLU A 175 5.96 -11.80 -2.15
C GLU A 175 6.61 -11.24 -0.87
N ARG A 176 6.65 -9.91 -0.74
CA ARG A 176 7.19 -9.24 0.46
C ARG A 176 6.45 -9.62 1.74
N ASN A 177 5.12 -9.71 1.68
CA ASN A 177 4.32 -10.13 2.84
C ASN A 177 4.56 -11.61 3.17
N LYS A 178 4.65 -12.49 2.17
CA LYS A 178 4.96 -13.92 2.34
C LYS A 178 6.35 -14.14 2.92
N GLU A 179 7.36 -13.41 2.45
CA GLU A 179 8.71 -13.43 3.04
C GLU A 179 8.69 -13.05 4.52
N SER A 180 7.88 -12.04 4.89
CA SER A 180 7.83 -11.53 6.25
C SER A 180 7.12 -12.47 7.23
N CYS A 181 6.04 -13.14 6.83
CA CYS A 181 5.18 -13.90 7.78
C CYS A 181 4.87 -15.34 7.37
N GLY A 182 5.27 -15.79 6.18
CA GLY A 182 4.94 -17.12 5.67
C GLY A 182 5.52 -18.27 6.49
N HIS A 183 6.59 -18.05 7.25
CA HIS A 183 7.13 -19.02 8.20
C HIS A 183 6.15 -19.41 9.32
N ALA A 184 5.21 -18.52 9.65
CA ALA A 184 4.16 -18.77 10.63
C ALA A 184 2.98 -19.58 10.05
N VAL A 185 2.89 -19.67 8.72
CA VAL A 185 1.78 -20.32 8.02
C VAL A 185 2.16 -21.75 7.66
N SER A 186 1.24 -22.68 7.87
CA SER A 186 1.23 -23.96 7.17
C SER A 186 -0.12 -24.17 6.51
N ARG A 187 -0.15 -24.93 5.42
CA ARG A 187 -1.37 -25.21 4.66
C ARG A 187 -1.60 -26.71 4.51
N ASP A 188 -2.87 -27.08 4.44
CA ASP A 188 -3.26 -28.41 3.97
C ASP A 188 -2.75 -28.62 2.54
N ALA A 189 -2.36 -29.85 2.20
CA ALA A 189 -1.79 -30.19 0.90
C ALA A 189 -2.71 -29.86 -0.28
N GLU A 190 -4.02 -29.84 -0.02
CA GLU A 190 -5.07 -29.59 -1.01
C GLU A 190 -5.26 -28.11 -1.32
N VAL A 191 -4.82 -27.20 -0.44
CA VAL A 191 -4.82 -25.76 -0.73
C VAL A 191 -3.64 -25.48 -1.65
N SER A 192 -3.86 -25.04 -2.88
CA SER A 192 -2.74 -24.71 -3.79
C SER A 192 -1.94 -23.50 -3.30
N GLU A 193 -0.68 -23.43 -3.71
CA GLU A 193 0.20 -22.29 -3.40
C GLU A 193 -0.39 -20.96 -3.85
N LEU A 194 -1.04 -20.91 -5.03
CA LEU A 194 -1.71 -19.70 -5.51
C LEU A 194 -2.84 -19.22 -4.59
N MET A 195 -3.58 -20.14 -3.96
CA MET A 195 -4.64 -19.78 -3.02
C MET A 195 -4.05 -19.26 -1.71
N GLU A 196 -2.91 -19.80 -1.27
CA GLU A 196 -2.15 -19.27 -0.13
C GLU A 196 -1.60 -17.88 -0.45
N ASP A 197 -0.96 -17.70 -1.62
CA ASP A 197 -0.32 -16.46 -2.07
C ASP A 197 -1.27 -15.26 -2.06
N MET A 198 -2.51 -15.48 -2.54
CA MET A 198 -3.55 -14.46 -2.52
C MET A 198 -3.84 -13.91 -1.12
N LEU A 199 -3.64 -14.70 -0.06
CA LEU A 199 -3.90 -14.26 1.32
C LEU A 199 -2.82 -13.31 1.85
N TYR A 200 -1.70 -13.18 1.12
CA TYR A 200 -0.67 -12.18 1.36
C TYR A 200 -0.90 -10.88 0.56
N ASP A 201 -2.03 -10.75 -0.15
CA ASP A 201 -2.36 -9.52 -0.89
C ASP A 201 -2.49 -8.31 0.04
N PRO A 202 -1.73 -7.21 -0.20
CA PRO A 202 -1.88 -5.98 0.58
C PRO A 202 -3.28 -5.38 0.38
N GLN A 203 -4.01 -5.17 1.46
CA GLN A 203 -5.33 -4.55 1.42
C GLN A 203 -5.23 -3.05 1.65
N THR A 204 -5.76 -2.24 0.74
CA THR A 204 -5.93 -0.80 0.99
C THR A 204 -7.28 -0.60 1.66
N SER A 205 -7.33 -0.01 2.86
CA SER A 205 -8.58 0.20 3.62
C SER A 205 -9.46 -1.06 3.73
N GLY A 206 -8.85 -2.19 4.12
CA GLY A 206 -9.58 -3.44 4.32
C GLY A 206 -10.48 -3.41 5.55
N GLY A 207 -11.07 -4.56 5.84
CA GLY A 207 -12.03 -4.72 6.93
C GLY A 207 -11.35 -4.92 8.27
N LEU A 208 -12.14 -4.87 9.33
CA LEU A 208 -11.77 -5.41 10.63
C LEU A 208 -11.69 -6.94 10.59
N LEU A 209 -10.67 -7.47 11.25
CA LEU A 209 -10.52 -8.87 11.65
C LEU A 209 -10.78 -8.95 13.16
N ILE A 210 -11.89 -9.59 13.51
CA ILE A 210 -12.45 -9.60 14.86
C ILE A 210 -12.37 -11.01 15.42
N ALA A 211 -11.83 -11.15 16.64
CA ALA A 211 -11.91 -12.38 17.42
C ALA A 211 -13.03 -12.25 18.45
N VAL A 212 -13.96 -13.21 18.45
CA VAL A 212 -15.15 -13.18 19.32
C VAL A 212 -15.47 -14.58 19.81
N ARG A 213 -16.04 -14.69 21.02
CA ARG A 213 -16.45 -15.97 21.59
C ARG A 213 -17.44 -16.72 20.68
N PRO A 214 -17.36 -18.06 20.56
CA PRO A 214 -18.27 -18.87 19.74
C PRO A 214 -19.76 -18.54 19.90
N ASP A 215 -20.22 -18.41 21.15
CA ASP A 215 -21.64 -18.14 21.47
C ASP A 215 -22.16 -16.82 20.89
N ASN A 216 -21.26 -15.88 20.58
CA ASN A 216 -21.61 -14.56 20.07
C ASN A 216 -21.32 -14.42 18.55
N ALA A 217 -20.61 -15.37 17.94
CA ALA A 217 -20.09 -15.23 16.58
C ALA A 217 -21.20 -15.11 15.53
N GLU A 218 -22.16 -16.03 15.55
CA GLU A 218 -23.30 -16.02 14.62
C GLU A 218 -24.21 -14.79 14.83
N ALA A 219 -24.40 -14.38 16.08
CA ALA A 219 -25.17 -13.20 16.41
C ALA A 219 -24.50 -11.92 15.88
N LEU A 220 -23.18 -11.79 16.04
CA LEU A 220 -22.40 -10.69 15.49
C LEU A 220 -22.43 -10.68 13.96
N LEU A 221 -22.22 -11.84 13.32
CA LEU A 221 -22.27 -11.97 11.87
C LEU A 221 -23.62 -11.52 11.31
N LYS A 222 -24.72 -11.97 11.93
CA LYS A 222 -26.08 -11.57 11.56
C LYS A 222 -26.31 -10.06 11.76
N SER A 223 -25.83 -9.48 12.87
CA SER A 223 -25.89 -8.04 13.10
C SER A 223 -25.14 -7.25 12.03
N LEU A 224 -23.95 -7.71 11.64
CA LEU A 224 -23.13 -7.10 10.58
C LEU A 224 -23.87 -7.10 9.25
N HIS A 225 -24.43 -8.25 8.85
CA HIS A 225 -25.21 -8.36 7.62
C HIS A 225 -26.45 -7.47 7.61
N ASN A 226 -27.22 -7.47 8.71
CA ASN A 226 -28.41 -6.63 8.86
C ASN A 226 -28.08 -5.13 8.80
N ALA A 227 -26.88 -4.74 9.24
CA ALA A 227 -26.40 -3.36 9.19
C ALA A 227 -25.70 -2.99 7.87
N GLY A 228 -25.75 -3.87 6.85
CA GLY A 228 -25.21 -3.61 5.51
C GLY A 228 -23.75 -4.00 5.30
N VAL A 229 -23.09 -4.63 6.28
CA VAL A 229 -21.73 -5.20 6.14
C VAL A 229 -21.85 -6.64 5.60
N THR A 230 -22.46 -6.78 4.42
CA THR A 230 -22.90 -8.08 3.87
C THR A 230 -21.78 -9.03 3.47
N ALA A 231 -20.57 -8.52 3.26
CA ALA A 231 -19.41 -9.34 2.94
C ALA A 231 -18.71 -9.92 4.19
N ALA A 232 -19.19 -9.59 5.39
CA ALA A 232 -18.64 -10.16 6.60
C ALA A 232 -18.77 -11.70 6.58
N ALA A 233 -17.75 -12.41 7.03
CA ALA A 233 -17.75 -13.86 7.08
C ALA A 233 -16.92 -14.38 8.25
N ILE A 234 -17.34 -15.53 8.80
CA ILE A 234 -16.53 -16.33 9.70
C ILE A 234 -15.49 -17.06 8.85
N ILE A 235 -14.21 -16.75 9.08
CA ILE A 235 -13.10 -17.27 8.27
C ILE A 235 -12.31 -18.36 8.97
N GLY A 236 -12.50 -18.55 10.28
CA GLY A 236 -11.67 -19.45 11.06
C GLY A 236 -11.93 -19.37 12.55
N ARG A 237 -11.04 -19.98 13.33
CA ARG A 237 -11.06 -19.93 14.79
C ARG A 237 -9.66 -19.99 15.37
N ALA A 238 -9.47 -19.43 16.55
CA ALA A 238 -8.33 -19.71 17.39
C ALA A 238 -8.40 -21.15 17.89
N ALA A 239 -7.28 -21.86 17.79
CA ALA A 239 -7.09 -23.17 18.39
C ALA A 239 -6.69 -23.00 19.86
N ALA A 240 -6.04 -24.01 20.44
CA ALA A 240 -5.47 -23.92 21.77
C ALA A 240 -4.33 -22.88 21.84
N SER A 241 -3.84 -22.63 23.06
CA SER A 241 -2.60 -21.89 23.27
C SER A 241 -1.47 -22.48 22.43
N GLY A 242 -0.69 -21.60 21.81
CA GLY A 242 0.26 -21.97 20.77
C GLY A 242 1.36 -20.93 20.61
N THR A 243 2.08 -21.04 19.50
CA THR A 243 3.27 -20.21 19.21
C THR A 243 2.99 -19.12 18.17
N GLY A 244 1.73 -18.94 17.78
CA GLY A 244 1.32 -17.96 16.77
C GLY A 244 1.27 -18.53 15.36
N ARG A 245 1.09 -19.86 15.22
CA ARG A 245 0.99 -20.52 13.92
C ARG A 245 -0.38 -20.34 13.31
N ILE A 246 -0.42 -20.21 11.98
CA ILE A 246 -1.63 -20.21 11.18
C ILE A 246 -1.69 -21.53 10.41
N HIS A 247 -2.80 -22.24 10.53
CA HIS A 247 -3.09 -23.45 9.79
C HIS A 247 -4.20 -23.16 8.77
N LEU A 248 -3.82 -23.12 7.49
CA LEU A 248 -4.74 -22.90 6.38
C LEU A 248 -5.37 -24.22 5.93
N LYS A 249 -6.68 -24.33 6.11
CA LYS A 249 -7.49 -25.50 5.82
C LYS A 249 -8.45 -25.26 4.66
N THR A 250 -8.93 -26.36 4.09
CA THR A 250 -10.01 -26.37 3.09
C THR A 250 -11.23 -27.13 3.61
N ASP A 251 -12.43 -26.64 3.33
CA ASP A 251 -13.67 -27.41 3.51
C ASP A 251 -14.32 -27.81 2.17
N HIS A 252 -13.64 -27.51 1.06
CA HIS A 252 -14.02 -27.84 -0.32
C HIS A 252 -15.33 -27.20 -0.77
N THR A 253 -15.84 -26.19 -0.06
CA THR A 253 -17.02 -25.43 -0.47
C THR A 253 -16.72 -24.47 -1.62
N ARG A 254 -15.44 -24.14 -1.86
CA ARG A 254 -15.01 -23.28 -2.97
C ARG A 254 -14.13 -24.06 -3.94
N THR A 255 -14.47 -23.98 -5.22
CA THR A 255 -13.62 -24.53 -6.29
C THR A 255 -12.39 -23.65 -6.51
N GLN A 256 -11.20 -24.25 -6.51
CA GLN A 256 -9.98 -23.56 -6.90
C GLN A 256 -9.96 -23.31 -8.41
N PRO A 257 -9.59 -22.11 -8.87
CA PRO A 257 -9.60 -21.80 -10.29
C PRO A 257 -8.52 -22.59 -11.05
N ASP A 258 -8.89 -23.15 -12.20
CA ASP A 258 -7.98 -23.83 -13.12
C ASP A 258 -7.14 -22.77 -13.87
N PRO A 259 -5.79 -22.76 -13.74
CA PRO A 259 -4.93 -21.76 -14.37
C PRO A 259 -5.10 -21.70 -15.90
N VAL A 260 -5.43 -22.82 -16.54
CA VAL A 260 -5.51 -22.92 -18.00
C VAL A 260 -6.82 -22.32 -18.53
N LYS A 261 -7.95 -22.54 -17.85
CA LYS A 261 -9.29 -22.07 -18.29
C LYS A 261 -9.59 -20.62 -17.90
N SER A 262 -8.87 -20.08 -16.91
CA SER A 262 -9.14 -18.75 -16.35
C SER A 262 -8.52 -17.61 -17.17
N ALA A 263 -7.40 -17.88 -17.86
CA ALA A 263 -6.78 -16.94 -18.79
C ALA A 263 -7.73 -16.54 -19.93
N GLU A 264 -8.55 -17.46 -20.43
CA GLU A 264 -9.53 -17.21 -21.50
C GLU A 264 -10.71 -16.34 -21.02
N ARG A 265 -11.16 -16.51 -19.77
CA ARG A 265 -12.26 -15.73 -19.16
C ARG A 265 -11.85 -14.30 -18.80
N ALA A 266 -10.61 -14.10 -18.35
CA ALA A 266 -10.08 -12.78 -18.01
C ALA A 266 -9.98 -11.86 -19.25
N VAL A 267 -9.76 -12.43 -20.44
CA VAL A 267 -9.74 -11.71 -21.72
C VAL A 267 -11.17 -11.40 -22.20
N ALA A 268 -12.12 -12.31 -22.01
CA ALA A 268 -13.50 -12.15 -22.49
C ALA A 268 -14.27 -10.97 -21.83
N ARG A 269 -13.89 -10.56 -20.61
CA ARG A 269 -14.54 -9.43 -19.88
C ARG A 269 -14.03 -8.03 -20.28
N GLN A 270 -13.07 -7.92 -21.20
CA GLN A 270 -12.40 -6.66 -21.55
C GLN A 270 -13.07 -5.85 -22.69
N SER A 271 -14.19 -6.32 -23.26
CA SER A 271 -14.64 -5.93 -24.61
C SER A 271 -15.75 -4.86 -24.70
N THR A 272 -15.75 -3.80 -23.87
CA THR A 272 -16.59 -2.61 -24.15
C THR A 272 -15.89 -1.28 -23.83
N PRO A 273 -15.47 -0.50 -24.84
CA PRO A 273 -14.89 0.84 -24.63
C PRO A 273 -15.88 1.97 -24.93
N HIS A 274 -15.89 3.02 -24.10
CA HIS A 274 -16.49 4.33 -24.40
C HIS A 274 -15.47 5.46 -24.21
N PRO A 275 -15.50 6.53 -25.05
CA PRO A 275 -14.45 7.53 -25.10
C PRO A 275 -14.72 8.74 -24.17
N VAL A 276 -13.66 9.32 -23.61
CA VAL A 276 -13.70 10.58 -22.85
C VAL A 276 -12.96 11.67 -23.64
N GLN A 277 -13.61 12.81 -23.86
CA GLN A 277 -13.05 13.99 -24.53
C GLN A 277 -12.44 14.97 -23.51
N SER A 278 -11.29 15.54 -23.88
CA SER A 278 -10.56 16.60 -23.17
C SER A 278 -11.01 17.99 -23.63
N ALA A 279 -11.13 18.94 -22.69
CA ALA A 279 -11.30 20.36 -23.00
C ALA A 279 -10.17 21.19 -22.38
N GLU A 280 -9.47 21.92 -23.24
CA GLU A 280 -8.44 22.90 -22.93
C GLU A 280 -9.02 24.32 -22.76
N SER A 281 -8.19 25.16 -22.14
CA SER A 281 -8.17 26.64 -22.13
C SER A 281 -9.08 27.35 -21.13
N ALA A 282 -8.48 28.08 -20.19
CA ALA A 282 -8.11 29.48 -20.39
C ALA A 282 -7.47 30.02 -19.10
N ALA A 283 -6.21 30.45 -19.21
CA ALA A 283 -5.51 31.19 -18.16
C ALA A 283 -5.92 32.67 -18.24
N ALA A 284 -6.21 33.28 -17.08
CA ALA A 284 -6.12 34.72 -16.90
C ALA A 284 -5.72 35.02 -15.45
N ALA A 285 -4.77 35.95 -15.34
CA ALA A 285 -3.98 36.28 -14.18
C ALA A 285 -4.80 36.80 -12.98
N LEU A 286 -4.35 36.46 -11.76
CA LEU A 286 -4.62 37.23 -10.55
C LEU A 286 -3.43 37.11 -9.59
N GLU A 287 -2.86 38.26 -9.27
CA GLU A 287 -1.72 38.46 -8.39
C GLU A 287 -2.07 38.09 -6.93
N CYS A 288 -1.12 37.45 -6.26
CA CYS A 288 -1.22 37.00 -4.88
C CYS A 288 -1.02 38.19 -3.91
N CYS A 289 -2.07 38.55 -3.17
CA CYS A 289 -1.99 39.43 -2.00
C CYS A 289 -1.81 38.60 -0.72
N CYS A 290 -0.59 38.48 -0.18
CA CYS A 290 -0.30 38.44 1.27
C CYS A 290 1.21 38.27 1.57
N PRO A 291 1.71 38.77 2.71
CA PRO A 291 3.12 39.06 2.94
C PRO A 291 3.97 37.83 3.25
N SER A 292 5.17 37.81 2.69
CA SER A 292 6.23 36.85 2.96
C SER A 292 6.80 37.01 4.38
N THR A 293 6.58 36.01 5.24
CA THR A 293 7.42 35.79 6.43
C THR A 293 8.30 34.56 6.21
N THR A 294 9.55 34.81 5.85
CA THR A 294 10.64 33.83 5.88
C THR A 294 11.06 33.61 7.33
N ALA A 295 10.78 32.43 7.88
CA ALA A 295 11.48 31.98 9.09
C ALA A 295 12.84 31.39 8.67
N SER A 296 13.93 32.03 9.08
CA SER A 296 15.29 31.53 8.86
C SER A 296 15.53 30.25 9.68
N PRO A 297 16.27 29.26 9.14
CA PRO A 297 16.66 28.08 9.90
C PRO A 297 17.63 28.46 11.03
N PRO A 298 17.69 27.67 12.12
CA PRO A 298 18.60 27.95 13.23
C PRO A 298 20.06 27.90 12.75
N VAL A 299 20.85 28.84 13.26
CA VAL A 299 22.28 28.98 12.96
C VAL A 299 23.03 27.71 13.37
N GLY A 300 23.66 27.04 12.41
CA GLY A 300 24.60 25.93 12.66
C GLY A 300 24.28 24.61 11.94
N THR A 301 23.02 24.32 11.63
CA THR A 301 22.60 23.03 11.02
C THR A 301 23.18 22.79 9.63
N GLU A 302 23.28 23.85 8.81
CA GLU A 302 23.85 23.78 7.46
C GLU A 302 25.36 23.46 7.50
N ALA A 303 26.09 24.07 8.44
CA ALA A 303 27.52 23.82 8.60
C ALA A 303 27.80 22.37 9.03
N THR A 304 27.01 21.83 9.96
CA THR A 304 27.13 20.42 10.40
C THR A 304 26.85 19.45 9.26
N PHE A 305 25.83 19.72 8.44
CA PHE A 305 25.52 18.86 7.29
C PHE A 305 26.60 18.91 6.20
N GLN A 306 27.13 20.10 5.90
CA GLN A 306 28.27 20.23 4.97
C GLN A 306 29.52 19.50 5.47
N GLN A 307 29.77 19.52 6.78
CA GLN A 307 30.88 18.80 7.39
C GLN A 307 30.71 17.28 7.29
N PHE A 308 29.47 16.79 7.46
CA PHE A 308 29.13 15.39 7.20
C PHE A 308 29.39 15.01 5.73
N LEU A 309 28.90 15.79 4.77
CA LEU A 309 29.10 15.52 3.34
C LEU A 309 30.59 15.52 2.95
N ALA A 310 31.35 16.46 3.49
CA ALA A 310 32.80 16.51 3.30
C ALA A 310 33.49 15.28 3.89
N SER A 311 33.09 14.82 5.07
CA SER A 311 33.64 13.62 5.72
C SER A 311 33.31 12.35 4.93
N ALA A 312 32.04 12.16 4.55
CA ALA A 312 31.59 11.02 3.78
C ALA A 312 32.28 10.92 2.41
N GLY A 313 32.56 12.08 1.79
CA GLY A 313 33.23 12.20 0.50
C GLY A 313 34.75 11.97 0.52
N ARG A 314 35.41 11.92 1.69
CA ARG A 314 36.86 11.69 1.77
C ARG A 314 37.23 10.25 1.40
N PRO A 315 38.32 10.01 0.65
CA PRO A 315 38.84 8.66 0.43
C PRO A 315 39.13 7.95 1.76
N GLY A 316 38.89 6.65 1.81
CA GLY A 316 39.12 5.81 2.99
C GLY A 316 39.26 4.36 2.58
N ARG A 317 38.47 3.46 3.18
CA ARG A 317 38.42 2.04 2.75
C ARG A 317 37.92 1.88 1.30
N LEU A 318 37.11 2.82 0.83
CA LEU A 318 36.81 3.00 -0.58
C LEU A 318 37.60 4.20 -1.09
N ASP A 319 38.30 4.01 -2.21
CA ASP A 319 39.03 5.07 -2.86
C ASP A 319 38.10 6.13 -3.50
N ALA A 320 38.70 7.23 -3.97
CA ALA A 320 37.96 8.34 -4.55
C ALA A 320 37.15 7.93 -5.80
N VAL A 321 37.70 7.05 -6.63
CA VAL A 321 37.12 6.60 -7.89
C VAL A 321 35.89 5.76 -7.61
N THR A 322 36.01 4.75 -6.75
CA THR A 322 34.92 3.88 -6.32
C THR A 322 33.79 4.68 -5.70
N LYS A 323 34.10 5.62 -4.79
CA LYS A 323 33.07 6.49 -4.20
C LYS A 323 32.38 7.37 -5.24
N GLN A 324 33.11 7.81 -6.27
CA GLN A 324 32.52 8.61 -7.33
C GLN A 324 31.57 7.80 -8.21
N ALA A 325 31.90 6.54 -8.53
CA ALA A 325 31.00 5.61 -9.21
C ALA A 325 29.72 5.36 -8.39
N VAL A 326 29.85 5.09 -7.08
CA VAL A 326 28.71 4.92 -6.17
C VAL A 326 27.83 6.18 -6.14
N ASN A 327 28.42 7.38 -6.12
CA ASN A 327 27.64 8.61 -6.14
C ASN A 327 26.85 8.79 -7.45
N ILE A 328 27.38 8.35 -8.60
CA ILE A 328 26.64 8.33 -9.87
C ILE A 328 25.45 7.36 -9.75
N ALA A 329 25.69 6.13 -9.30
CA ALA A 329 24.64 5.12 -9.11
C ALA A 329 23.51 5.61 -8.19
N LEU A 330 23.86 6.19 -7.04
CA LEU A 330 22.90 6.75 -6.08
C LEU A 330 22.15 7.95 -6.66
N SER A 331 22.81 8.80 -7.44
CA SER A 331 22.16 9.94 -8.11
C SER A 331 21.15 9.50 -9.16
N VAL A 332 21.44 8.41 -9.88
CA VAL A 332 20.51 7.78 -10.84
C VAL A 332 19.35 7.11 -10.13
N LEU A 333 19.61 6.32 -9.08
CA LEU A 333 18.60 5.62 -8.30
C LEU A 333 17.60 6.59 -7.64
N THR A 334 18.10 7.66 -7.04
CA THR A 334 17.28 8.70 -6.40
C THR A 334 16.65 9.67 -7.40
N ARG A 335 17.05 9.62 -8.68
CA ARG A 335 16.59 10.51 -9.75
C ARG A 335 16.82 12.00 -9.44
N CYS A 336 17.93 12.32 -8.79
CA CYS A 336 18.32 13.69 -8.46
C CYS A 336 19.15 14.32 -9.60
N GLU A 337 18.50 15.12 -10.46
CA GLU A 337 19.18 15.78 -11.61
C GLU A 337 20.37 16.68 -11.19
N PRO A 338 20.26 17.56 -10.17
CA PRO A 338 21.40 18.37 -9.74
C PRO A 338 22.57 17.53 -9.23
N CYS A 339 22.28 16.47 -8.45
CA CYS A 339 23.29 15.56 -7.92
C CYS A 339 24.01 14.85 -9.06
N LEU A 340 23.25 14.27 -10.00
CA LEU A 340 23.82 13.56 -11.14
C LEU A 340 24.71 14.49 -11.97
N LYS A 341 24.27 15.72 -12.26
CA LYS A 341 25.10 16.70 -13.01
C LYS A 341 26.42 17.02 -12.30
N ILE A 342 26.39 17.21 -10.98
CA ILE A 342 27.60 17.48 -10.20
C ILE A 342 28.56 16.28 -10.26
N HIS A 343 28.02 15.07 -10.11
CA HIS A 343 28.83 13.85 -10.09
C HIS A 343 29.34 13.46 -11.49
N LEU A 344 28.59 13.70 -12.57
CA LEU A 344 29.07 13.51 -13.94
C LEU A 344 30.23 14.47 -14.26
N LYS A 345 30.09 15.77 -13.93
CA LYS A 345 31.18 16.74 -14.12
C LYS A 345 32.43 16.38 -13.32
N LYS A 346 32.24 15.89 -12.08
CA LYS A 346 33.37 15.47 -11.23
C LYS A 346 34.03 14.19 -11.77
N ALA A 347 33.24 13.23 -12.26
CA ALA A 347 33.76 12.00 -12.87
C ALA A 347 34.59 12.29 -14.13
N GLN A 348 34.13 13.21 -14.98
CA GLN A 348 34.90 13.69 -16.14
C GLN A 348 36.25 14.29 -15.73
N LYS A 349 36.27 15.15 -14.69
CA LYS A 349 37.52 15.72 -14.15
C LYS A 349 38.44 14.66 -13.54
N MET A 350 37.89 13.55 -13.08
CA MET A 350 38.63 12.41 -12.53
C MET A 350 39.08 11.41 -13.62
N GLY A 351 38.75 11.66 -14.89
CA GLY A 351 39.18 10.84 -16.03
C GLY A 351 38.32 9.61 -16.31
N PHE A 352 37.09 9.54 -15.78
CA PHE A 352 36.17 8.45 -16.12
C PHE A 352 35.86 8.44 -17.61
N SER A 353 35.95 7.26 -18.22
CA SER A 353 35.40 6.99 -19.54
C SER A 353 33.86 6.99 -19.52
N GLN A 354 33.23 7.19 -20.67
CA GLN A 354 31.77 7.10 -20.77
C GLN A 354 31.25 5.70 -20.40
N ALA A 355 32.03 4.64 -20.71
CA ALA A 355 31.68 3.28 -20.34
C ALA A 355 31.64 3.07 -18.82
N GLU A 356 32.60 3.62 -18.07
CA GLU A 356 32.61 3.55 -16.60
C GLU A 356 31.45 4.35 -15.98
N ILE A 357 31.08 5.48 -16.60
CA ILE A 357 29.92 6.26 -16.18
C ILE A 357 28.64 5.47 -16.42
N ASP A 358 28.49 4.86 -17.60
CA ASP A 358 27.32 4.07 -17.96
C ASP A 358 27.19 2.84 -17.06
N ASP A 359 28.29 2.13 -16.78
CA ASP A 359 28.29 0.97 -15.88
C ASP A 359 27.84 1.33 -14.45
N ALA A 360 28.36 2.44 -13.90
CA ALA A 360 27.90 2.96 -12.62
C ALA A 360 26.41 3.38 -12.65
N ALA A 361 25.95 3.99 -13.74
CA ALA A 361 24.55 4.34 -13.92
C ALA A 361 23.66 3.09 -14.02
N TRP A 362 24.10 2.04 -14.71
CA TRP A 362 23.38 0.78 -14.84
C TRP A 362 23.15 0.08 -13.50
N LEU A 363 24.11 0.16 -12.58
CA LEU A 363 23.90 -0.30 -11.21
C LEU A 363 22.76 0.46 -10.53
N GLY A 364 22.68 1.79 -10.68
CA GLY A 364 21.54 2.57 -10.18
C GLY A 364 20.21 2.18 -10.85
N ILE A 365 20.24 1.90 -12.15
CA ILE A 365 19.07 1.48 -12.94
C ILE A 365 18.57 0.09 -12.54
N ALA A 366 19.46 -0.86 -12.23
CA ALA A 366 19.08 -2.20 -11.83
C ALA A 366 18.16 -2.21 -10.60
N PHE A 367 18.40 -1.31 -9.65
CA PHE A 367 17.55 -1.12 -8.46
C PHE A 367 16.39 -0.15 -8.69
N GLY A 368 16.54 0.81 -9.61
CA GLY A 368 15.56 1.87 -9.90
C GLY A 368 14.55 1.54 -11.01
N GLY A 369 14.74 0.46 -11.74
CA GLY A 369 13.88 0.01 -12.83
C GLY A 369 13.81 0.97 -14.03
N SER A 370 12.78 0.79 -14.87
CA SER A 370 12.56 1.60 -16.07
C SER A 370 12.47 3.11 -15.84
N PRO A 371 11.94 3.65 -14.70
CA PRO A 371 11.97 5.09 -14.44
C PRO A 371 13.39 5.66 -14.28
N ALA A 372 14.30 4.93 -13.63
CA ALA A 372 15.70 5.36 -13.51
C ALA A 372 16.43 5.32 -14.86
N MET A 373 16.13 4.31 -15.69
CA MET A 373 16.66 4.22 -17.06
C MET A 373 16.21 5.43 -17.90
N MET A 374 14.92 5.79 -17.84
CA MET A 374 14.39 6.94 -18.58
C MET A 374 14.98 8.26 -18.10
N PHE A 375 15.10 8.44 -16.78
CA PHE A 375 15.76 9.60 -16.18
C PHE A 375 17.21 9.77 -16.69
N TYR A 376 18.00 8.69 -16.65
CA TYR A 376 19.38 8.71 -17.11
C TYR A 376 19.47 9.03 -18.62
N LYS A 377 18.67 8.34 -19.45
CA LYS A 377 18.63 8.58 -20.90
C LYS A 377 18.28 10.03 -21.25
N GLN A 378 17.24 10.60 -20.64
CA GLN A 378 16.83 11.99 -20.90
C GLN A 378 17.94 13.01 -20.60
N LEU A 379 18.78 12.76 -19.60
CA LEU A 379 19.89 13.64 -19.26
C LEU A 379 21.11 13.42 -20.17
N SER A 380 21.37 12.17 -20.56
CA SER A 380 22.42 11.83 -21.52
C SER A 380 22.11 12.35 -22.93
N ASP A 381 20.86 12.31 -23.36
CA ASP A 381 20.42 12.79 -24.68
C ASP A 381 20.46 14.33 -24.73
N LYS A 382 19.99 15.02 -23.68
CA LYS A 382 20.12 16.49 -23.55
C LYS A 382 21.57 16.99 -23.50
N ALA A 383 22.52 16.14 -23.13
CA ALA A 383 23.95 16.48 -23.15
C ALA A 383 24.55 16.36 -24.56
N LYS A 384 24.01 15.47 -25.41
CA LYS A 384 24.43 15.30 -26.81
C LYS A 384 23.91 16.40 -27.73
N ASP A 385 22.74 16.98 -27.45
CA ASP A 385 22.16 18.09 -28.22
C ASP A 385 22.84 19.46 -27.96
N LYS A 386 23.81 19.54 -27.04
CA LYS A 386 24.51 20.78 -26.65
C LYS A 386 26.02 20.78 -26.95
N GLY A 387 26.53 19.72 -27.56
CA GLY A 387 27.89 19.64 -28.11
C GLY A 387 27.81 19.71 -29.62
#